data_AF-A0A9E4R5S0-F1
#
_entry.id   AF-A0A9E4R5S0-F1
#
_cell.length_a   1.000
_cell.length_b   1.000
_cell.length_c   1.000
_cell.angle_alpha   90.00
_cell.angle_beta   90.00
_cell.angle_gamma   90.00
#
_symmetry.space_group_name_H-M   'P 1'
#
loop_
_entity.id
_entity.type
_entity.pdbx_description
1 polymer ?
#
loop_
_entity_poly.entity_id
_entity_poly.type
_entity_poly.pdbx_seq_one_letter_code
_entity_poly.pdbx_strand_id
1 'polypeptide(L)'
;MTTTVDSVLSDALLKRCMERAPGYDRDNTFFDEDFKELKEAGYLLAAVPKELGGLGLNLAQVCQEQRRLGYHSAATALAVNMHFYWTGVAADVWRSGDMS
;
A
#
# COMPACT_ATOMS: atom_id res chain seq x y z
N MET A 1 6.99 16.45 -16.37
CA MET A 1 6.05 17.02 -15.37
C MET A 1 5.67 15.89 -14.42
N THR A 2 6.23 15.89 -13.21
CA THR A 2 5.86 14.97 -12.15
C THR A 2 4.57 15.48 -11.53
N THR A 3 3.43 14.98 -12.02
CA THR A 3 2.15 15.17 -11.37
C THR A 3 2.22 14.41 -10.05
N THR A 4 2.36 15.12 -8.92
CA THR A 4 2.07 14.55 -7.60
C THR A 4 0.59 14.22 -7.63
N VAL A 5 0.28 12.96 -7.94
CA VAL A 5 -1.05 12.41 -7.68
C VAL A 5 -1.22 12.50 -6.16
N ASP A 6 -2.31 13.12 -5.70
CA ASP A 6 -2.64 13.14 -4.28
C ASP A 6 -2.54 11.71 -3.75
N SER A 7 -1.66 11.53 -2.77
CA SER A 7 -1.38 10.19 -2.27
C SER A 7 -2.60 9.65 -1.51
N VAL A 8 -2.87 8.35 -1.71
CA VAL A 8 -3.83 7.60 -0.91
C VAL A 8 -3.40 7.49 0.57
N LEU A 9 -2.10 7.60 0.86
CA LEU A 9 -1.57 7.62 2.21
C LEU A 9 -1.50 9.07 2.72
N SER A 10 -2.57 9.49 3.40
CA SER A 10 -2.62 10.79 4.07
C SER A 10 -1.58 10.89 5.19
N ASP A 11 -1.09 12.09 5.47
CA ASP A 11 -0.11 12.31 6.54
C ASP A 11 -0.67 11.94 7.93
N ALA A 12 -1.98 12.13 8.14
CA ALA A 12 -2.65 11.73 9.37
C ALA A 12 -2.66 10.21 9.57
N LEU A 13 -2.90 9.44 8.51
CA LEU A 13 -2.80 7.98 8.51
C LEU A 13 -1.36 7.55 8.85
N LEU A 14 -0.38 8.10 8.13
CA LEU A 14 1.04 7.79 8.33
C LEU A 14 1.50 8.08 9.76
N LYS A 15 1.05 9.21 10.34
CA LYS A 15 1.32 9.55 11.74
C LYS A 15 0.76 8.51 12.72
N ARG A 16 -0.47 8.03 12.51
CA ARG A 16 -1.05 6.97 13.37
C ARG A 16 -0.32 5.65 13.24
N CYS A 17 0.11 5.26 12.03
CA CYS A 17 0.94 4.08 11.82
C CYS A 17 2.27 4.20 12.59
N MET A 18 2.92 5.37 12.53
CA MET A 18 4.16 5.64 13.26
C MET A 18 3.98 5.54 14.78
N GLU A 19 2.88 6.07 15.32
CA GLU A 19 2.59 6.02 16.76
C GLU A 19 2.37 4.60 17.28
N ARG A 20 1.80 3.72 16.44
CA ARG A 20 1.51 2.32 16.80
C ARG A 20 2.68 1.36 16.59
N ALA A 21 3.58 1.67 15.66
CA ALA A 21 4.68 0.79 15.25
C ALA A 21 5.51 0.23 16.44
N PRO A 22 5.93 1.03 17.44
CA PRO A 22 6.70 0.49 18.58
C PRO A 22 5.93 -0.55 19.41
N GLY A 23 4.60 -0.46 19.45
CA GLY A 23 3.75 -1.42 20.15
C GLY A 23 3.72 -2.77 19.44
N TYR A 24 3.44 -2.76 18.12
CA TYR A 24 3.45 -3.99 17.31
C TYR A 24 4.81 -4.68 17.33
N ASP A 25 5.90 -3.92 17.21
CA ASP A 25 7.26 -4.45 17.23
C ASP A 25 7.60 -5.10 18.58
N ARG A 26 7.28 -4.43 19.70
CA ARG A 26 7.56 -4.95 21.05
C ARG A 26 6.76 -6.22 21.35
N ASP A 27 5.47 -6.21 21.01
CA ASP A 27 4.54 -7.26 21.41
C ASP A 27 4.46 -8.40 20.38
N ASN A 28 5.12 -8.24 19.22
CA ASN A 28 5.10 -9.17 18.09
C ASN A 28 3.67 -9.55 17.67
N THR A 29 2.82 -8.53 17.57
CA THR A 29 1.40 -8.67 17.22
C THR A 29 1.15 -8.31 15.76
N PHE A 30 0.00 -8.76 15.24
CA PHE A 30 -0.46 -8.33 13.93
C PHE A 30 -0.88 -6.85 13.97
N PHE A 31 -0.70 -6.16 12.85
CA PHE A 31 -0.93 -4.72 12.69
C PHE A 31 -2.41 -4.43 12.36
N ASP A 32 -3.35 -4.98 13.14
CA ASP A 32 -4.78 -4.99 12.84
C ASP A 32 -5.35 -3.61 12.49
N GLU A 33 -5.02 -2.59 13.29
CA GLU A 33 -5.57 -1.25 13.11
C GLU A 33 -4.95 -0.53 11.90
N ASP A 34 -3.66 -0.74 11.64
CA ASP A 34 -3.01 -0.24 10.44
C ASP A 34 -3.59 -0.91 9.19
N PHE A 35 -3.79 -2.24 9.21
CA PHE A 35 -4.37 -2.98 8.10
C PHE A 35 -5.78 -2.49 7.76
N LYS A 36 -6.62 -2.28 8.79
CA LYS A 36 -7.97 -1.75 8.63
C LYS A 36 -7.97 -0.38 7.97
N GLU A 37 -7.15 0.55 8.46
CA GLU A 37 -7.12 1.91 7.92
C GLU A 37 -6.52 1.95 6.50
N LEU A 38 -5.50 1.14 6.20
CA LEU A 38 -4.95 1.02 4.85
C LEU A 38 -5.99 0.45 3.86
N LYS A 39 -6.83 -0.49 4.31
CA LYS A 39 -7.95 -1.01 3.52
C LYS A 39 -9.01 0.06 3.29
N GLU A 40 -9.41 0.80 4.32
CA GLU A 40 -10.40 1.89 4.21
C GLU A 40 -9.92 3.03 3.31
N ALA A 41 -8.62 3.35 3.34
CA ALA A 41 -8.03 4.31 2.42
C ALA A 41 -8.00 3.81 0.96
N GLY A 42 -8.20 2.51 0.71
CA GLY A 42 -8.07 1.92 -0.62
C GLY A 42 -6.62 1.62 -1.02
N TYR A 43 -5.67 1.74 -0.11
CA TYR A 43 -4.25 1.53 -0.39
C TYR A 43 -3.96 0.10 -0.86
N LEU A 44 -4.65 -0.91 -0.31
CA LEU A 44 -4.50 -2.30 -0.74
C LEU A 44 -4.93 -2.54 -2.20
N LEU A 45 -5.66 -1.60 -2.81
CA LEU A 45 -6.04 -1.66 -4.23
C LEU A 45 -5.12 -0.79 -5.11
N ALA A 46 -3.99 -0.33 -4.58
CA ALA A 46 -3.08 0.59 -5.26
C ALA A 46 -2.68 0.11 -6.67
N ALA A 47 -2.20 -1.13 -6.78
CA ALA A 47 -1.73 -1.69 -8.05
C ALA A 47 -2.86 -2.13 -8.99
N VAL A 48 -4.06 -2.39 -8.45
CA VAL A 48 -5.19 -2.97 -9.18
C VAL A 48 -5.65 -1.98 -10.28
N PRO A 49 -5.89 -2.43 -11.53
CA PRO A 49 -6.40 -1.58 -12.61
C PRO A 49 -7.68 -0.82 -12.23
N LYS A 50 -7.86 0.38 -12.78
CA LYS A 50 -9.02 1.23 -12.45
C LYS A 50 -10.32 0.61 -12.95
N GLU A 51 -10.25 -0.11 -14.06
CA GLU A 51 -11.32 -0.89 -14.68
C GLU A 51 -11.83 -2.01 -13.77
N LEU A 52 -11.00 -2.45 -12.82
CA LEU A 52 -11.33 -3.45 -11.81
C LEU A 52 -11.61 -2.82 -10.43
N GLY A 53 -11.75 -1.50 -10.36
CA GLY A 53 -12.05 -0.75 -9.13
C GLY A 53 -10.84 -0.38 -8.28
N GLY A 54 -9.62 -0.50 -8.80
CA GLY A 54 -8.40 -0.09 -8.10
C GLY A 54 -7.91 1.32 -8.43
N LEU A 55 -6.71 1.66 -7.96
CA LEU A 55 -6.09 2.97 -8.20
C LEU A 55 -5.23 3.00 -9.46
N GLY A 56 -4.85 1.85 -9.99
CA GLY A 56 -4.10 1.69 -11.24
C GLY A 56 -2.65 2.19 -11.17
N LEU A 57 -2.05 2.26 -9.98
CA LEU A 57 -0.66 2.67 -9.80
C LEU A 57 0.27 1.65 -10.46
N ASN A 58 1.30 2.14 -11.15
CA ASN A 58 2.37 1.29 -11.67
C ASN A 58 3.38 0.92 -10.56
N LEU A 59 4.30 0.01 -10.87
CA LEU A 59 5.31 -0.46 -9.91
C LEU A 59 6.10 0.68 -9.25
N ALA A 60 6.55 1.68 -10.03
CA ALA A 60 7.33 2.79 -9.50
C ALA A 60 6.52 3.64 -8.51
N GLN A 61 5.24 3.87 -8.79
CA GLN A 61 4.33 4.61 -7.92
C GLN A 61 3.98 3.81 -6.65
N VAL A 62 3.74 2.50 -6.76
CA VAL A 62 3.53 1.63 -5.58
C VAL A 62 4.78 1.64 -4.70
N CYS A 63 5.98 1.53 -5.28
CA CYS A 63 7.25 1.63 -4.56
C CYS A 63 7.42 2.98 -3.85
N GLN A 64 6.99 4.08 -4.47
CA GLN A 64 7.00 5.40 -3.84
C GLN A 64 6.11 5.43 -2.59
N GLU A 65 4.90 4.88 -2.66
CA GLU A 65 4.01 4.81 -1.50
C GLU A 65 4.51 3.83 -0.43
N GLN A 66 5.05 2.68 -0.82
CA GLN A 66 5.68 1.73 0.09
C GLN A 66 6.85 2.38 0.85
N ARG A 67 7.66 3.18 0.17
CA ARG A 67 8.73 3.94 0.83
C ARG A 67 8.18 4.95 1.83
N ARG A 68 7.11 5.68 1.49
CA ARG A 68 6.47 6.63 2.41
C ARG A 68 5.92 5.92 3.64
N LEU A 69 5.22 4.81 3.48
CA LEU A 69 4.74 3.98 4.59
C LEU A 69 5.89 3.45 5.44
N GLY A 70 6.94 2.90 4.80
CA GLY A 70 8.09 2.30 5.48
C GLY A 70 8.92 3.29 6.32
N TYR A 71 8.95 4.58 5.95
CA TYR A 71 9.56 5.61 6.79
C TYR A 71 8.81 5.84 8.12
N HIS A 72 7.52 5.51 8.17
CA HIS A 72 6.67 5.74 9.33
C HIS A 72 6.46 4.45 10.13
N SER A 73 6.21 3.33 9.45
CA SER A 73 6.09 2.01 10.05
C SER A 73 6.70 0.96 9.13
N ALA A 74 7.91 0.51 9.46
CA ALA A 74 8.64 -0.48 8.67
C ALA A 74 7.95 -1.86 8.70
N ALA A 75 7.45 -2.29 9.87
CA ALA A 75 6.74 -3.56 10.02
C ALA A 75 5.44 -3.59 9.19
N THR A 76 4.65 -2.52 9.25
CA THR A 76 3.42 -2.39 8.46
C THR A 76 3.70 -2.41 6.96
N ALA A 77 4.71 -1.66 6.49
CA ALA A 77 5.11 -1.66 5.09
C ALA A 77 5.56 -3.05 4.62
N LEU A 78 6.42 -3.72 5.40
CA LEU A 78 6.88 -5.07 5.12
C LEU A 78 5.71 -6.05 5.01
N ALA A 79 4.74 -5.96 5.92
CA ALA A 79 3.62 -6.88 5.95
C ALA A 79 2.70 -6.75 4.73
N VAL A 80 2.43 -5.53 4.25
CA VAL A 80 1.61 -5.33 3.04
C VAL A 80 2.38 -5.50 1.73
N ASN A 81 3.72 -5.52 1.75
CA ASN A 81 4.52 -5.69 0.55
C ASN A 81 4.24 -7.03 -0.17
N MET A 82 3.99 -8.11 0.58
CA MET A 82 3.65 -9.41 -0.02
C MET A 82 2.32 -9.39 -0.77
N HIS A 83 1.38 -8.54 -0.36
CA HIS A 83 0.14 -8.29 -1.09
C HIS A 83 0.40 -7.56 -2.42
N PHE A 84 1.30 -6.56 -2.42
CA PHE A 84 1.68 -5.86 -3.64
C PHE A 84 2.51 -6.68 -4.61
N TYR A 85 3.30 -7.64 -4.11
CA TYR A 85 3.99 -8.60 -4.97
C TYR A 85 3.00 -9.34 -5.89
N TRP A 86 1.92 -9.88 -5.33
CA TRP A 86 0.93 -10.62 -6.10
C TRP A 86 0.01 -9.72 -6.92
N THR A 87 -0.55 -8.68 -6.31
CA THR A 87 -1.48 -7.77 -7.00
C THR A 87 -0.80 -6.98 -8.11
N GLY A 88 0.48 -6.63 -7.94
CA GLY A 88 1.27 -5.93 -8.95
C GLY A 88 1.52 -6.79 -10.19
N VAL A 89 1.99 -8.03 -10.00
CA VAL A 89 2.20 -8.97 -11.11
C VAL A 89 0.89 -9.27 -11.84
N ALA A 90 -0.19 -9.55 -11.10
CA ALA A 90 -1.51 -9.78 -11.69
C ALA A 90 -2.00 -8.55 -12.49
N ALA A 91 -1.78 -7.34 -11.97
CA ALA A 91 -2.14 -6.11 -12.67
C ALA A 91 -1.31 -5.90 -13.95
N ASP A 92 -0.02 -6.23 -13.94
CA ASP A 92 0.83 -6.12 -15.14
C ASP A 92 0.48 -7.17 -16.19
N VAL A 93 0.16 -8.40 -15.78
CA VAL A 93 -0.36 -9.45 -16.66
C VAL A 93 -1.69 -9.00 -17.30
N TRP A 94 -2.61 -8.44 -16.50
CA TRP A 94 -3.87 -7.89 -17.01
C TRP A 94 -3.64 -6.75 -18.02
N ARG A 95 -2.74 -5.81 -17.72
CA ARG A 95 -2.38 -4.70 -18.62
C ARG A 95 -1.75 -5.20 -19.93
N SER A 96 -1.12 -6.37 -19.91
CA SER A 96 -0.56 -7.00 -21.11
C SER A 96 -1.60 -7.66 -22.02
N GLY A 97 -2.87 -7.74 -21.58
CA GLY A 97 -3.98 -8.26 -22.37
C GLY A 97 -4.48 -9.64 -21.93
N ASP A 98 -3.93 -10.22 -20.86
CA ASP A 98 -4.43 -11.47 -20.30
C ASP A 98 -5.65 -11.19 -19.41
N MET A 99 -6.80 -11.71 -19.83
CA MET A 99 -8.11 -11.50 -19.20
C MET A 99 -8.67 -12.78 -18.57
N SER A 100 -7.84 -13.83 -18.47
CA SER A 100 -8.24 -15.16 -17.95
C SER A 100 -8.29 -15.25 -16.42
#